data_AF-A0A7W1EQF2-F1
#
_entry.id   AF-A0A7W1EQF2-F1
#
_cell.length_a   1.000
_cell.length_b   1.000
_cell.length_c   1.000
_cell.angle_alpha   90.00
_cell.angle_beta   90.00
_cell.angle_gamma   90.00
#
_symmetry.space_group_name_H-M   'P 1'
#
loop_
_entity.id
_entity.type
_entity.pdbx_description
1 polymer ?
#
loop_
_entity_poly.entity_id
_entity_poly.type
_entity_poly.pdbx_seq_one_letter_code
_entity_poly.pdbx_strand_id
1 'polypeptide(L)' 'MYEVRKIYQGESKSRVIRIGLTESEAQKICQDPETSSMTARKPKGCNNDDKQIQRWHNEQKHWFYSYDSYEG' A
#
# COMPACT_ATOMS: atom_id res chain seq x y z
N MET A 1 7.40 15.56 11.62
CA MET A 1 7.63 14.10 11.54
C MET A 1 6.62 13.55 10.54
N TYR A 2 6.83 12.39 9.92
CA TYR A 2 5.93 11.87 8.88
C TYR A 2 5.24 10.58 9.32
N GLU A 3 4.03 10.39 8.83
CA GLU A 3 3.28 9.16 8.96
C GLU A 3 2.90 8.59 7.60
N VAL A 4 2.72 7.28 7.54
CA VAL A 4 2.23 6.56 6.36
C VAL A 4 0.82 6.08 6.63
N ARG A 5 -0.08 6.40 5.71
CA ARG A 5 -1.49 6.02 5.73
C ARG A 5 -1.80 5.09 4.56
N LYS A 6 -2.57 4.04 4.84
CA LYS A 6 -3.18 3.17 3.85
C LYS A 6 -4.53 3.73 3.44
N ILE A 7 -4.70 4.00 2.16
CA ILE A 7 -5.94 4.49 1.56
C ILE A 7 -6.53 3.36 0.71
N TYR A 8 -7.81 3.05 0.90
CA TYR A 8 -8.54 2.13 0.04
C TYR A 8 -9.34 2.93 -0.99
N GLN A 9 -9.24 2.54 -2.26
CA GLN A 9 -9.98 3.15 -3.35
C GLN A 9 -11.48 3.00 -3.09
N GLY A 10 -12.21 4.10 -3.16
CA GLY A 10 -13.65 4.15 -2.88
C GLY A 10 -14.02 4.25 -1.39
N GLU A 11 -13.05 4.29 -0.48
CA GLU A 11 -13.30 4.56 0.94
C GLU A 11 -12.77 5.93 1.34
N SER A 12 -13.58 6.70 2.08
CA SER A 12 -13.20 8.01 2.60
C SER A 12 -12.23 7.93 3.79
N LYS A 13 -12.09 6.74 4.39
CA LYS A 13 -11.27 6.52 5.58
C LYS A 13 -9.91 5.99 5.17
N SER A 14 -8.87 6.67 5.66
CA SER A 14 -7.49 6.18 5.61
C SER A 14 -7.11 5.58 6.96
N ARG A 15 -6.17 4.63 6.95
CA ARG A 15 -5.67 3.98 8.17
C ARG A 15 -4.19 4.29 8.35
N VAL A 16 -3.82 4.85 9.48
CA VAL A 16 -2.40 5.03 9.85
C VAL A 16 -1.74 3.66 10.02
N ILE A 17 -0.62 3.46 9.34
CA ILE A 17 0.18 2.23 9.36
C ILE A 17 1.45 2.43 10.18
N ARG A 18 2.07 3.60 10.07
CA ARG A 18 3.32 3.92 10.75
C ARG A 18 3.39 5.42 11.00
N ILE A 19 3.94 5.80 12.14
CA ILE A 19 4.22 7.18 12.52
C ILE A 19 5.70 7.30 12.89
N GLY A 20 6.16 8.52 13.10
CA GLY A 20 7.51 8.78 13.58
C GLY A 20 8.62 8.65 12.54
N LEU A 21 8.27 8.68 11.26
CA LEU A 21 9.24 8.50 10.17
C LEU A 21 9.87 9.83 9.76
N THR A 22 11.08 9.75 9.23
CA THR A 22 11.63 10.81 8.39
C THR A 22 10.91 10.85 7.03
N GLU A 23 11.00 11.97 6.32
CA GLU A 23 10.42 12.10 4.99
C GLU A 23 10.94 11.02 4.03
N SER A 24 12.25 10.75 4.04
CA SER A 24 12.89 9.75 3.18
C SER A 24 12.38 8.34 3.46
N GLU A 25 12.16 7.98 4.72
CA GLU A 25 11.60 6.66 5.08
C GLU A 25 10.15 6.53 4.65
N ALA A 26 9.34 7.58 4.83
CA ALA A 26 7.95 7.58 4.40
C ALA A 26 7.83 7.51 2.87
N GLN A 27 8.65 8.26 2.13
CA GLN A 27 8.74 8.18 0.67
C GLN A 27 9.13 6.79 0.18
N LYS A 28 10.16 6.17 0.77
CA LYS A 28 10.58 4.79 0.43
C LYS A 28 9.45 3.80 0.60
N ILE A 29 8.70 3.91 1.69
CA ILE A 29 7.53 3.04 1.93
C ILE A 29 6.47 3.27 0.86
N CYS A 30 6.14 4.52 0.51
CA CYS A 30 5.12 4.79 -0.50
C CYS A 30 5.53 4.44 -1.94
N GLN A 31 6.83 4.41 -2.24
CA GLN A 31 7.38 4.04 -3.54
C GLN A 31 7.65 2.53 -3.67
N ASP A 32 7.52 1.77 -2.59
CA ASP A 32 7.75 0.34 -2.60
C ASP A 32 6.63 -0.36 -3.42
N PRO A 33 6.96 -1.02 -4.55
CA PRO A 33 5.98 -1.69 -5.38
C PRO A 33 5.25 -2.83 -4.62
N GLU A 34 5.81 -3.39 -3.55
CA GLU A 34 5.12 -4.38 -2.73
C GLU A 34 4.06 -3.78 -1.81
N THR A 35 4.09 -2.45 -1.64
CA THR A 35 3.17 -1.70 -0.79
C THR A 35 2.04 -1.01 -1.56
N SER A 36 1.76 -1.44 -2.79
CA SER A 36 0.54 -1.06 -3.48
C SER A 36 -0.17 -2.32 -3.95
N SER A 37 -1.48 -2.37 -3.72
CA SER A 37 -2.31 -3.47 -4.24
C SER A 37 -2.20 -3.69 -5.75
N MET A 38 -1.72 -2.69 -6.51
CA MET A 38 -1.56 -2.75 -7.97
C MET A 38 -0.27 -3.46 -8.39
N THR A 39 0.74 -3.48 -7.50
CA THR A 39 2.10 -3.95 -7.81
C THR A 39 2.60 -5.00 -6.83
N ALA A 40 1.82 -5.31 -5.78
CA ALA A 40 2.13 -6.32 -4.78
C ALA A 40 2.26 -7.72 -5.42
N ARG A 41 3.45 -8.32 -5.28
CA ARG A 41 3.69 -9.70 -5.70
C ARG A 41 2.94 -10.67 -4.78
N LYS A 42 1.89 -11.28 -5.35
CA LYS A 42 1.16 -12.52 -4.97
C LYS A 42 1.00 -12.89 -3.47
N PRO A 43 -0.22 -13.26 -3.06
CA PRO A 43 -0.44 -14.12 -1.90
C PRO A 43 0.22 -15.50 -2.09
N LYS A 44 0.69 -16.11 -0.98
CA LYS A 44 1.19 -17.51 -0.95
C LYS A 44 0.16 -18.45 -1.61
N GLY A 45 0.61 -19.28 -2.56
CA GLY A 45 -0.20 -20.34 -3.18
C GLY A 45 -0.53 -20.14 -4.66
N CYS A 46 -0.35 -18.94 -5.20
CA CYS A 46 -0.47 -18.74 -6.64
C CYS A 46 0.91 -19.03 -7.30
N ASN A 47 1.20 -20.23 -7.79
CA ASN A 47 2.51 -20.49 -8.44
C ASN A 47 2.50 -19.98 -9.90
N ASN A 48 3.16 -18.84 -10.21
CA ASN A 48 3.38 -18.28 -11.56
C ASN A 48 2.20 -18.18 -12.55
N ASP A 49 0.97 -18.46 -12.13
CA ASP A 49 -0.24 -18.21 -12.92
C ASP A 49 -0.58 -16.71 -12.88
N ASP A 50 -0.21 -15.98 -13.93
CA ASP A 50 -0.47 -14.55 -14.10
C ASP A 50 -1.97 -14.24 -14.12
N LYS A 51 -2.82 -15.15 -14.60
CA LYS A 51 -4.28 -14.94 -14.61
C LYS A 51 -4.85 -14.95 -13.20
N GLN A 52 -4.33 -15.80 -12.32
CA GLN A 52 -4.71 -15.80 -10.90
C GLN A 52 -4.22 -14.55 -10.18
N ILE A 53 -3.04 -14.02 -10.53
CA ILE A 53 -2.56 -12.72 -10.02
C ILE A 53 -3.53 -11.63 -10.42
N GLN A 54 -3.86 -11.56 -11.71
CA GLN A 54 -4.70 -10.53 -12.27
C GLN A 54 -6.11 -10.60 -11.69
N ARG A 55 -6.66 -11.80 -11.55
CA ARG A 55 -7.95 -12.01 -10.89
C ARG A 55 -7.90 -11.60 -9.43
N TRP A 56 -6.84 -11.95 -8.70
CA TRP A 56 -6.65 -11.50 -7.33
C TRP A 56 -6.58 -9.96 -7.26
N HIS A 57 -5.81 -9.29 -8.12
CA HIS A 57 -5.74 -7.84 -8.19
C HIS A 57 -7.11 -7.21 -8.51
N ASN A 58 -7.88 -7.81 -9.43
CA ASN A 58 -9.22 -7.34 -9.79
C ASN A 58 -10.24 -7.52 -8.65
N GLU A 59 -10.06 -8.54 -7.80
CA GLU A 59 -10.90 -8.82 -6.64
C GLU A 59 -10.44 -8.03 -5.39
N GLN A 60 -9.22 -7.48 -5.38
CA GLN A 60 -8.76 -6.61 -4.30
C GLN A 60 -9.44 -5.23 -4.40
N LYS A 61 -9.93 -4.72 -3.26
CA LYS A 61 -10.11 -3.28 -3.10
C LYS A 61 -8.74 -2.63 -3.23
N HIS A 62 -8.50 -1.92 -4.33
CA HIS A 62 -7.22 -1.28 -4.58
C HIS A 62 -6.86 -0.38 -3.39
N TRP A 63 -5.66 -0.53 -2.87
CA TRP A 63 -5.11 0.33 -1.83
C TRP A 63 -3.73 0.82 -2.22
N PHE A 64 -3.41 2.02 -1.73
CA PHE A 64 -2.11 2.66 -1.90
C PHE A 64 -1.67 3.29 -0.57
N TYR A 65 -0.37 3.44 -0.40
CA TYR A 65 0.20 4.17 0.73
C TYR A 65 0.43 5.63 0.33
N SER A 66 0.04 6.53 1.22
CA SER A 66 0.35 7.96 1.14
C SER A 66 1.07 8.34 2.42
N TYR A 67 1.94 9.34 2.35
CA TYR A 67 2.56 9.92 3.53
C TYR A 67 2.08 11.35 3.76
N ASP A 68 2.02 11.75 5.02
CA ASP A 68 1.63 13.10 5.42
C ASP A 68 2.51 13.59 6.57
N SER A 69 2.71 14.90 6.67
CA SER A 69 3.35 15.51 7.83
C SER A 69 2.37 15.45 8.99
N TYR A 70 2.80 14.95 10.14
CA TYR A 70 2.04 15.04 11.37
C TYR A 70 2.83 15.80 12.43
N GLU A 71 2.12 16.65 13.15
CA GLU A 71 2.59 17.24 14.40
C GLU A 71 2.22 16.25 15.51
N GLY A 72 3.23 15.68 16.15
CA GLY A 72 3.07 14.72 17.25
C GLY A 72 2.76 15.41 18.56
#